data_AF-A0ABD5VF47-F1
#
_entry.id   AF-A0ABD5VF47-F1
#
_cell.length_a   1.000
_cell.length_b   1.000
_cell.length_c   1.000
_cell.angle_alpha   90.00
_cell.angle_beta   90.00
_cell.angle_gamma   90.00
#
_symmetry.space_group_name_H-M   'P 1'
#
loop_
_entity.id
_entity.type
_entity.pdbx_description
1 polymer ?
#
loop_
_entity_poly.entity_id
_entity_poly.type
_entity_poly.pdbx_seq_one_letter_code
_entity_poly.pdbx_strand_id
1 'polypeptide(L)'
;MTDDDTQNSDTAGRSAASDTADEYVGAYDKLVRDDVPAVVRADGNRPVTRRVDGGEYERYLAAKLVEEAREYADAVETEGSGANDGSDSDESDDVLDELADVHAVLDAIVDESAFSQDDVDAREREKATDRGRFVDGVVLERIDAGE
;
A
#
# COMPACT_ATOMS: atom_id res chain seq x y z
N MET A 1 -67.90 14.75 15.31
CA MET A 1 -67.37 16.07 15.72
C MET A 1 -67.03 15.93 17.19
N THR A 2 -65.84 15.52 17.59
CA THR A 2 -64.51 15.65 16.99
C THR A 2 -63.70 14.40 17.32
N ASP A 3 -63.18 13.74 16.27
CA ASP A 3 -62.06 12.81 16.34
C ASP A 3 -60.77 13.65 16.45
N ASP A 4 -59.87 13.31 17.38
CA ASP A 4 -58.41 13.41 17.17
C ASP A 4 -57.70 12.72 18.35
N ASP A 5 -57.56 11.39 18.24
CA ASP A 5 -56.73 10.60 19.14
C ASP A 5 -55.27 10.75 18.74
N THR A 6 -54.48 11.26 19.69
CA THR A 6 -53.03 11.40 19.61
C THR A 6 -52.37 10.03 19.47
N GLN A 7 -51.76 9.75 18.32
CA GLN A 7 -50.75 8.69 18.19
C GLN A 7 -49.38 9.30 17.94
N ASN A 8 -48.60 9.32 19.01
CA ASN A 8 -47.17 9.54 19.03
C ASN A 8 -46.46 8.31 18.43
N SER A 9 -45.94 8.41 17.20
CA SER A 9 -45.11 7.38 16.60
C SER A 9 -43.64 7.67 16.83
N ASP A 10 -43.12 7.10 17.91
CA ASP A 10 -41.71 6.74 18.01
C ASP A 10 -41.38 5.76 16.87
N THR A 11 -40.52 6.17 15.94
CA THR A 11 -39.61 5.24 15.28
C THR A 11 -38.30 5.95 15.05
N ALA A 12 -37.39 5.69 16.00
CA ALA A 12 -36.00 6.09 15.98
C ALA A 12 -35.38 5.89 14.60
N GLY A 13 -34.70 6.95 14.14
CA GLY A 13 -33.86 6.89 12.95
C GLY A 13 -32.84 5.77 13.09
N ARG A 14 -32.94 4.76 12.21
CA ARG A 14 -31.86 3.83 11.96
C ARG A 14 -30.75 4.63 11.27
N SER A 15 -29.74 4.95 12.07
CA SER A 15 -28.47 5.53 11.64
C SER A 15 -27.87 4.70 10.50
N ALA A 16 -27.61 5.35 9.37
CA ALA A 16 -26.86 4.81 8.23
C ALA A 16 -25.34 4.74 8.50
N ALA A 17 -24.92 4.61 9.77
CA ALA A 17 -23.52 4.57 10.18
C ALA A 17 -23.00 3.14 10.46
N SER A 18 -23.74 2.11 10.05
CA SER A 18 -23.51 0.73 10.50
C SER A 18 -22.89 -0.20 9.44
N ASP A 19 -22.90 0.15 8.16
CA ASP A 19 -22.57 -0.83 7.10
C ASP A 19 -21.11 -0.78 6.62
N THR A 20 -20.30 0.21 7.02
CA THR A 20 -18.88 0.32 6.64
C THR A 20 -17.89 0.01 7.77
N ALA A 21 -18.38 -0.16 9.00
CA ALA A 21 -17.51 -0.36 10.16
C ALA A 21 -16.87 -1.76 10.22
N ASP A 22 -17.39 -2.75 9.48
CA ASP A 22 -16.98 -4.15 9.58
C ASP A 22 -15.80 -4.51 8.66
N GLU A 23 -15.53 -3.69 7.62
CA GLU A 23 -14.51 -3.99 6.59
C GLU A 23 -13.07 -3.95 7.11
N TYR A 24 -12.80 -3.12 8.12
CA TYR A 24 -11.45 -2.90 8.66
C TYR A 24 -11.21 -3.56 10.03
N VAL A 25 -12.13 -4.43 10.47
CA VAL A 25 -12.02 -5.11 11.78
C VAL A 25 -11.22 -6.40 11.63
N GLY A 26 -9.95 -6.36 12.03
CA GLY A 26 -9.06 -7.50 11.96
C GLY A 26 -7.80 -7.35 12.80
N ALA A 27 -7.05 -8.45 12.92
CA ALA A 27 -5.70 -8.43 13.47
C ALA A 27 -4.71 -8.26 12.30
N TYR A 28 -3.88 -7.23 12.38
CA TYR A 28 -2.87 -6.91 11.39
C TYR A 28 -1.49 -6.90 12.05
N ASP A 29 -0.47 -7.33 11.30
CA ASP A 29 0.93 -7.26 11.70
C ASP A 29 1.74 -6.62 10.57
N LYS A 30 1.54 -5.31 10.40
CA LYS A 30 2.19 -4.53 9.34
C LYS A 30 2.59 -3.13 9.80
N LEU A 31 3.61 -2.59 9.14
CA LEU A 31 3.99 -1.19 9.27
C LEU A 31 3.00 -0.32 8.49
N VAL A 32 2.66 0.85 9.00
CA VAL A 32 1.78 1.82 8.33
C VAL A 32 2.39 3.21 8.42
N ARG A 33 1.98 4.12 7.52
CA ARG A 33 2.39 5.53 7.59
C ARG A 33 1.90 6.17 8.90
N ASP A 34 2.62 7.19 9.37
CA ASP A 34 2.42 7.82 10.67
C ASP A 34 0.99 8.31 10.93
N ASP A 35 0.33 8.82 9.88
CA ASP A 35 -1.01 9.38 9.96
C ASP A 35 -2.14 8.36 9.72
N VAL A 36 -1.84 7.13 9.26
CA VAL A 36 -2.85 6.08 9.03
C VAL A 36 -3.69 5.81 10.29
N PRO A 37 -3.11 5.70 11.50
CA PRO A 37 -3.93 5.55 12.71
C PRO A 37 -4.89 6.73 12.96
N ALA A 38 -4.56 7.94 12.50
CA ALA A 38 -5.46 9.10 12.63
C ALA A 38 -6.62 9.02 11.63
N VAL A 39 -6.33 8.60 10.39
CA VAL A 39 -7.34 8.35 9.35
C VAL A 39 -8.33 7.28 9.83
N VAL A 40 -7.84 6.11 10.29
CA VAL A 40 -8.70 5.03 10.80
C VAL A 40 -9.60 5.50 11.97
N ARG A 41 -9.12 6.42 12.82
CA ARG A 41 -9.95 7.02 13.88
C ARG A 41 -11.03 7.96 13.34
N ALA A 42 -10.71 8.73 12.29
CA ALA A 42 -11.67 9.62 11.64
C ALA A 42 -12.81 8.84 11.00
N ASP A 43 -12.54 7.63 10.51
CA ASP A 43 -13.53 6.70 9.95
C ASP A 43 -14.37 5.98 11.02
N GLY A 44 -14.21 6.35 12.30
CA GLY A 44 -14.97 5.78 13.42
C GLY A 44 -14.41 4.47 13.98
N ASN A 45 -13.31 3.95 13.40
CA ASN A 45 -12.63 2.75 13.86
C ASN A 45 -11.63 3.06 15.00
N ARG A 46 -11.19 2.01 15.69
CA ARG A 46 -10.26 2.12 16.83
C ARG A 46 -8.98 1.34 16.56
N PRO A 47 -7.94 1.94 15.96
CA PRO A 47 -6.69 1.25 15.70
C PRO A 47 -5.93 1.03 17.01
N VAL A 48 -5.36 -0.17 17.16
CA VAL A 48 -4.42 -0.51 18.23
C VAL A 48 -3.02 -0.51 17.62
N THR A 49 -2.12 0.34 18.10
CA THR A 49 -0.78 0.51 17.53
C THR A 49 0.31 0.40 18.57
N ARG A 50 1.52 0.08 18.13
CA ARG A 50 2.76 0.16 18.90
C ARG A 50 3.86 0.74 18.01
N ARG A 51 4.90 1.31 18.61
CA ARG A 51 6.10 1.75 17.89
C ARG A 51 7.19 0.68 17.98
N VAL A 52 8.02 0.64 16.95
CA VAL A 52 9.16 -0.28 16.82
C VAL A 52 10.43 0.50 16.50
N ASP A 53 11.58 -0.03 16.85
CA ASP A 53 12.89 0.57 16.61
C ASP A 53 13.96 -0.50 16.31
N GLY A 54 15.12 -0.06 15.81
CA GLY A 54 16.28 -0.88 15.49
C GLY A 54 15.94 -2.11 14.65
N GLY A 55 16.48 -3.27 15.03
CA GLY A 55 16.29 -4.52 14.26
C GLY A 55 14.84 -5.03 14.19
N GLU A 56 13.91 -4.53 15.01
CA GLU A 56 12.49 -4.79 14.79
C GLU A 56 11.93 -3.89 13.68
N TYR A 57 12.29 -2.61 13.67
CA TYR A 57 11.89 -1.69 12.62
C TYR A 57 12.42 -2.13 11.25
N GLU A 58 13.70 -2.53 11.16
CA GLU A 58 14.30 -3.07 9.94
C GLU A 58 13.50 -4.26 9.37
N ARG A 59 13.01 -5.17 10.24
CA ARG A 59 12.18 -6.31 9.82
C ARG A 59 10.84 -5.86 9.25
N TYR A 60 10.22 -4.87 9.86
CA TYR A 60 8.95 -4.32 9.39
C TYR A 60 9.11 -3.54 8.07
N LEU A 61 10.20 -2.79 7.89
CA LEU A 61 10.53 -2.13 6.62
C LEU A 61 10.75 -3.17 5.49
N ALA A 62 11.50 -4.23 5.77
CA ALA A 62 11.72 -5.30 4.78
C ALA A 62 10.41 -6.01 4.41
N ALA A 63 9.53 -6.26 5.38
CA ALA A 63 8.20 -6.82 5.11
C ALA A 63 7.34 -5.85 4.30
N LYS A 64 7.37 -4.55 4.62
CA LYS A 64 6.62 -3.52 3.90
C LYS A 64 7.08 -3.40 2.45
N LEU A 65 8.38 -3.44 2.16
CA LEU A 65 8.90 -3.42 0.79
C LEU A 65 8.34 -4.57 -0.06
N VAL A 66 8.16 -5.75 0.54
CA VAL A 66 7.58 -6.90 -0.13
C VAL A 66 6.06 -6.76 -0.32
N GLU A 67 5.36 -6.09 0.60
CA GLU A 67 3.95 -5.70 0.45
C GLU A 67 3.79 -4.76 -0.75
N GLU A 68 4.47 -3.61 -0.75
CA GLU A 68 4.34 -2.60 -1.82
C GLU A 68 4.74 -3.14 -3.20
N ALA A 69 5.82 -3.95 -3.25
CA ALA A 69 6.27 -4.54 -4.52
C ALA A 69 5.25 -5.54 -5.11
N ARG A 70 4.44 -6.18 -4.25
CA ARG A 70 3.34 -7.05 -4.71
C ARG A 70 2.15 -6.22 -5.15
N GLU A 71 1.80 -5.18 -4.40
CA GLU A 71 0.71 -4.26 -4.78
C GLU A 71 1.01 -3.61 -6.14
N TYR A 72 2.24 -3.15 -6.39
CA TYR A 72 2.68 -2.70 -7.71
C TYR A 72 2.53 -3.78 -8.80
N ALA A 73 2.90 -5.03 -8.51
CA ALA A 73 2.78 -6.12 -9.48
C ALA A 73 1.29 -6.42 -9.79
N ASP A 74 0.45 -6.46 -8.77
CA ASP A 74 -0.99 -6.70 -8.89
C ASP A 74 -1.71 -5.56 -9.64
N ALA A 75 -1.31 -4.31 -9.40
CA ALA A 75 -1.79 -3.13 -10.13
C ALA A 75 -1.47 -3.25 -11.62
N VAL A 76 -0.21 -3.56 -11.97
CA VAL A 76 0.21 -3.74 -13.38
C VAL A 76 -0.51 -4.90 -14.07
N GLU A 77 -0.82 -5.99 -13.37
CA GLU A 77 -1.60 -7.11 -13.93
C GLU A 77 -3.05 -6.71 -14.22
N THR A 78 -3.64 -5.89 -13.35
CA THR A 78 -5.04 -5.43 -13.46
C THR A 78 -5.22 -4.46 -14.63
N GLU A 79 -4.28 -3.52 -14.85
CA GLU A 79 -4.24 -2.63 -16.03
C GLU A 79 -4.35 -3.40 -17.36
N GLY A 80 -3.73 -4.59 -17.43
CA GLY A 80 -3.69 -5.43 -18.63
C GLY A 80 -5.00 -6.15 -18.94
N SER A 81 -5.95 -6.20 -17.99
CA SER A 81 -7.16 -7.01 -18.09
C SER A 81 -8.34 -6.34 -18.83
N GLY A 82 -8.23 -5.05 -19.20
CA GLY A 82 -9.14 -4.38 -20.14
C GLY A 82 -10.61 -4.31 -19.72
N ALA A 83 -10.92 -4.45 -18.43
CA ALA A 83 -12.27 -4.31 -17.90
C ALA A 83 -12.59 -2.83 -17.66
N ASN A 84 -12.80 -2.10 -18.76
CA ASN A 84 -13.14 -0.69 -18.77
C ASN A 84 -14.58 -0.50 -18.25
N ASP A 85 -14.75 -0.46 -16.93
CA ASP A 85 -16.03 -0.18 -16.25
C ASP A 85 -16.08 1.27 -15.76
N GLY A 86 -15.77 2.23 -16.64
CA GLY A 86 -16.22 3.63 -16.55
C GLY A 86 -16.14 4.36 -15.19
N SER A 87 -15.21 4.00 -14.30
CA SER A 87 -15.01 4.64 -13.00
C SER A 87 -14.08 5.85 -13.14
N ASP A 88 -14.41 6.95 -12.46
CA ASP A 88 -13.74 8.26 -12.52
C ASP A 88 -12.31 8.30 -11.92
N SER A 89 -11.70 7.15 -11.66
CA SER A 89 -10.28 7.02 -11.26
C SER A 89 -9.48 6.60 -12.49
N ASP A 90 -8.55 7.46 -12.96
CA ASP A 90 -7.60 7.08 -13.99
C ASP A 90 -6.78 5.88 -13.46
N GLU A 91 -7.00 4.68 -13.99
CA GLU A 91 -6.35 3.42 -13.55
C GLU A 91 -4.79 3.53 -13.53
N SER A 92 -4.23 4.45 -14.33
CA SER A 92 -2.80 4.82 -14.28
C SER A 92 -2.33 5.44 -12.96
N ASP A 93 -3.24 5.95 -12.14
CA ASP A 93 -2.94 6.52 -10.83
C ASP A 93 -2.64 5.41 -9.80
N ASP A 94 -3.27 4.24 -9.90
CA ASP A 94 -3.02 3.12 -8.96
C ASP A 94 -1.58 2.60 -9.10
N VAL A 95 -1.11 2.35 -10.34
CA VAL A 95 0.29 1.94 -10.58
C VAL A 95 1.29 3.00 -10.09
N LEU A 96 0.95 4.29 -10.26
CA LEU A 96 1.80 5.39 -9.81
C LEU A 96 1.87 5.45 -8.29
N ASP A 97 0.74 5.29 -7.61
CA ASP A 97 0.66 5.26 -6.14
C ASP A 97 1.50 4.10 -5.59
N GLU A 98 1.37 2.89 -6.13
CA GLU A 98 2.18 1.77 -5.61
C GLU A 98 3.67 1.90 -5.93
N LEU A 99 4.02 2.55 -7.05
CA LEU A 99 5.42 2.89 -7.32
C LEU A 99 5.95 3.93 -6.33
N ALA A 100 5.12 4.91 -5.94
CA ALA A 100 5.48 5.90 -4.93
C ALA A 100 5.63 5.27 -3.54
N ASP A 101 4.80 4.28 -3.21
CA ASP A 101 4.87 3.54 -1.96
C ASP A 101 6.15 2.69 -1.89
N VAL A 102 6.51 1.98 -2.97
CA VAL A 102 7.81 1.30 -3.09
C VAL A 102 8.97 2.29 -2.88
N HIS A 103 8.92 3.46 -3.51
CA HIS A 103 9.97 4.48 -3.36
C HIS A 103 10.09 4.97 -1.91
N ALA A 104 8.97 5.29 -1.26
CA ALA A 104 8.97 5.77 0.12
C ALA A 104 9.55 4.74 1.10
N VAL A 105 9.29 3.45 0.87
CA VAL A 105 9.88 2.38 1.69
C VAL A 105 11.37 2.21 1.43
N LEU A 106 11.83 2.33 0.18
CA LEU A 106 13.26 2.32 -0.14
C LEU A 106 14.00 3.47 0.55
N ASP A 107 13.44 4.68 0.53
CA ASP A 107 14.02 5.84 1.22
C ASP A 107 14.14 5.57 2.73
N ALA A 108 13.07 5.07 3.36
CA ALA A 108 13.08 4.74 4.79
C ALA A 108 14.09 3.64 5.14
N ILE A 109 14.29 2.66 4.25
CA ILE A 109 15.32 1.63 4.41
C ILE A 109 16.72 2.23 4.32
N VAL A 110 16.97 3.13 3.37
CA VAL A 110 18.26 3.82 3.24
C VAL A 110 18.55 4.65 4.48
N ASP A 111 17.57 5.41 4.97
CA ASP A 111 17.67 6.25 6.16
C ASP A 111 17.99 5.46 7.44
N GLU A 112 17.46 4.24 7.59
CA GLU A 112 17.77 3.35 8.72
C GLU A 112 19.08 2.55 8.50
N SER A 113 19.57 2.48 7.27
CA SER A 113 20.76 1.70 6.94
C SER A 113 22.07 2.41 7.28
N ALA A 114 23.17 1.66 7.21
CA ALA A 114 24.52 2.25 7.29
C ALA A 114 24.97 2.94 5.99
N PHE A 115 24.13 2.94 4.95
CA PHE A 115 24.45 3.46 3.62
C PHE A 115 23.69 4.76 3.36
N SER A 116 24.30 5.67 2.62
CA SER A 116 23.63 6.85 2.10
C SER A 116 23.01 6.58 0.73
N GLN A 117 22.12 7.46 0.29
CA GLN A 117 21.61 7.43 -1.08
C GLN A 117 22.74 7.52 -2.13
N ASP A 118 23.78 8.32 -1.85
CA ASP A 118 24.96 8.42 -2.71
C ASP A 118 25.71 7.07 -2.83
N ASP A 119 25.78 6.30 -1.75
CA ASP A 119 26.39 4.96 -1.76
C ASP A 119 25.59 3.99 -2.64
N VAL A 120 24.26 4.01 -2.53
CA VAL A 120 23.35 3.18 -3.33
C VAL A 120 23.48 3.54 -4.81
N ASP A 121 23.41 4.83 -5.13
CA ASP A 121 23.55 5.35 -6.48
C ASP A 121 24.92 5.00 -7.09
N ALA A 122 26.01 5.16 -6.33
CA ALA A 122 27.35 4.81 -6.77
C ALA A 122 27.44 3.31 -7.10
N ARG A 123 26.84 2.46 -6.25
CA ARG A 123 26.80 1.02 -6.44
C ARG A 123 25.95 0.62 -7.65
N GLU A 124 24.87 1.31 -7.92
CA GLU A 124 24.04 1.11 -9.11
C GLU A 124 24.83 1.47 -10.39
N ARG A 125 25.53 2.61 -10.42
CA ARG A 125 26.35 3.04 -11.57
C ARG A 125 27.50 2.09 -11.88
N GLU A 126 28.15 1.55 -10.85
CA GLU A 126 29.18 0.51 -11.01
C GLU A 126 28.59 -0.74 -11.68
N LYS A 127 27.49 -1.28 -11.14
CA LYS A 127 26.81 -2.45 -11.73
C LYS A 127 26.35 -2.18 -13.17
N ALA A 128 25.83 -1.00 -13.45
CA ALA A 128 25.41 -0.58 -14.78
C ALA A 128 26.59 -0.53 -15.77
N THR A 129 27.78 -0.16 -15.31
CA THR A 129 29.01 -0.18 -16.11
C THR A 129 29.48 -1.60 -16.38
N ASP A 130 29.43 -2.47 -15.36
CA ASP A 130 29.88 -3.86 -15.47
C ASP A 130 28.95 -4.76 -16.29
N ARG A 131 27.63 -4.60 -16.12
CA ARG A 131 26.61 -5.56 -16.55
C ARG A 131 25.45 -4.94 -17.34
N GLY A 132 25.46 -3.62 -17.54
CA GLY A 132 24.35 -2.91 -18.18
C GLY A 132 23.18 -2.62 -17.23
N ARG A 133 22.15 -2.00 -17.79
CA ARG A 133 20.88 -1.64 -17.12
C ARG A 133 19.75 -2.51 -17.69
N PHE A 134 18.56 -2.40 -17.12
CA PHE A 134 17.37 -3.09 -17.64
C PHE A 134 16.76 -2.45 -18.90
N VAL A 135 17.45 -1.49 -19.53
CA VAL A 135 16.96 -0.73 -20.71
C VAL A 135 16.70 -1.64 -21.91
N ASP A 136 17.52 -2.67 -22.11
CA ASP A 136 17.39 -3.58 -23.25
C ASP A 136 16.28 -4.63 -23.06
N GLY A 137 15.65 -4.71 -21.87
CA GLY A 137 14.53 -5.63 -21.63
C GLY A 137 14.87 -7.11 -21.75
N VAL A 138 16.11 -7.50 -21.47
CA VAL A 138 16.59 -8.89 -21.65
C VAL A 138 16.02 -9.80 -20.56
N VAL A 139 15.30 -10.84 -20.98
CA VAL A 139 14.80 -11.93 -20.10
C VAL A 139 15.67 -13.17 -20.30
N LEU A 140 16.21 -13.72 -19.22
CA LEU A 140 17.00 -14.95 -19.25
C LEU A 140 16.08 -16.17 -19.14
N GLU A 141 15.84 -16.87 -20.26
CA GLU A 141 14.92 -18.02 -20.30
C GLU A 141 15.59 -19.36 -19.99
N ARG A 142 16.87 -19.54 -20.38
CA ARG A 142 17.63 -20.78 -20.17
C ARG A 142 19.13 -20.51 -20.23
N ILE A 143 19.90 -21.29 -19.46
CA ILE A 143 21.36 -21.41 -19.59
C ILE A 143 21.65 -22.85 -20.02
N ASP A 144 22.28 -23.01 -21.18
CA ASP A 144 22.79 -24.30 -21.67
C ASP A 144 24.30 -24.42 -21.32
N ALA A 145 24.82 -25.64 -21.20
CA ALA A 145 26.24 -25.85 -20.90
C ALA A 145 27.13 -25.34 -22.04
N GLY A 146 28.26 -24.72 -21.70
CA GLY A 146 29.27 -24.30 -22.68
C GLY A 146 29.97 -25.51 -23.31
N GLU A 147 30.28 -25.41 -24.61
CA GLU A 147 31.07 -26.40 -25.36
C GLU A 147 32.55 -26.44 -24.95
#